data_AF-A0A180F6Y0-F1
#
_entry.id   AF-A0A180F6Y0-F1
#
_cell.length_a   1.000
_cell.length_b   1.000
_cell.length_c   1.000
_cell.angle_alpha   90.00
_cell.angle_beta   90.00
_cell.angle_gamma   90.00
#
_symmetry.space_group_name_H-M   'P 1'
#
loop_
_entity.id
_entity.type
_entity.pdbx_description
1 polymer ?
#
loop_
_entity_poly.entity_id
_entity_poly.type
_entity_poly.pdbx_seq_one_letter_code
_entity_poly.pdbx_strand_id
1 'polypeptide(L)'
;MKNFKDLGIAYKPADGKKRFDRSLTPLSNLQNCEITVLDFETEIKTKEGEGRYVVQYELNGAKAKFITNSEEMKSILDQIRELKELPFKATIRQQAFGQGKTKYVFV
;
A
#
# COMPACT_ATOMS: atom_id res chain seq x y z
N MET A 1 -19.28 34.60 -7.35
CA MET A 1 -18.49 33.49 -7.94
C MET A 1 -18.78 32.23 -7.14
N LYS A 2 -18.99 31.07 -7.77
CA LYS A 2 -19.21 29.80 -7.04
C LYS A 2 -17.88 29.32 -6.44
N ASN A 3 -17.90 28.79 -5.22
CA ASN A 3 -16.71 28.22 -4.61
C ASN A 3 -16.41 26.86 -5.27
N PHE A 4 -15.14 26.52 -5.47
CA PHE A 4 -14.73 25.25 -6.07
C PHE A 4 -15.28 24.04 -5.30
N LYS A 5 -15.38 24.15 -3.96
CA LYS A 5 -15.97 23.11 -3.10
C LYS A 5 -17.44 22.81 -3.44
N ASP A 6 -18.19 23.82 -3.88
CA ASP A 6 -19.61 23.71 -4.21
C ASP A 6 -19.84 23.08 -5.60
N LEU A 7 -18.78 22.90 -6.39
CA LEU A 7 -18.86 22.33 -7.73
C LEU A 7 -18.84 20.79 -7.72
N GLY A 8 -18.51 20.16 -6.58
CA GLY A 8 -18.40 18.70 -6.49
C GLY A 8 -17.34 18.10 -7.41
N ILE A 9 -16.42 18.92 -7.92
CA ILE A 9 -15.36 18.51 -8.85
C ILE A 9 -14.22 17.93 -8.02
N ALA A 10 -14.01 16.62 -8.15
CA ALA A 10 -12.85 15.92 -7.61
C ALA A 10 -11.98 15.41 -8.76
N TYR A 11 -10.67 15.33 -8.53
CA TYR A 11 -9.75 14.68 -9.46
C TYR A 11 -10.17 13.22 -9.64
N LYS A 12 -10.45 12.83 -10.89
CA LYS A 12 -10.69 11.44 -11.27
C LYS A 12 -9.45 10.95 -12.03
N PRO A 13 -8.72 9.96 -11.50
CA PRO A 13 -7.58 9.38 -12.19
C PRO A 13 -8.02 8.81 -13.53
N ALA A 14 -7.32 9.15 -14.61
CA ALA A 14 -7.64 8.67 -15.95
C ALA A 14 -7.54 7.14 -16.07
N ASP A 15 -6.76 6.49 -15.18
CA ASP A 15 -6.63 5.04 -15.10
C ASP A 15 -7.72 4.36 -14.26
N GLY A 16 -8.65 5.12 -13.67
CA GLY A 16 -9.74 4.60 -12.83
C GLY A 16 -9.28 4.00 -11.49
N LYS A 17 -7.98 4.09 -11.17
CA LYS A 17 -7.38 3.45 -10.00
C LYS A 17 -7.56 4.27 -8.74
N LYS A 18 -7.70 3.59 -7.60
CA LYS A 18 -7.76 4.26 -6.30
C LYS A 18 -6.46 5.02 -6.03
N ARG A 19 -6.60 6.25 -5.55
CA ARG A 19 -5.49 7.05 -5.02
C ARG A 19 -5.70 7.20 -3.52
N PHE A 20 -4.73 6.75 -2.75
CA PHE A 20 -4.73 6.96 -1.31
C PHE A 20 -4.02 8.29 -1.03
N ASP A 21 -4.75 9.34 -0.65
CA ASP A 21 -4.17 10.69 -0.45
C ASP A 21 -3.29 10.83 0.82
N ARG A 22 -3.07 9.74 1.55
CA ARG A 22 -2.26 9.74 2.78
C ARG A 22 -0.76 9.72 2.50
N SER A 23 0.03 10.06 3.52
CA SER A 23 1.49 10.08 3.47
C SER A 23 2.06 8.73 3.07
N LEU A 24 3.08 8.77 2.22
CA LEU A 24 3.85 7.59 1.83
C LEU A 24 4.91 7.30 2.89
N THR A 25 4.86 6.11 3.47
CA THR A 25 5.83 5.61 4.44
C THR A 25 6.76 4.60 3.78
N PRO A 26 8.09 4.75 3.88
CA PRO A 26 9.04 3.73 3.44
C PRO A 26 8.90 2.43 4.25
N LEU A 27 9.05 1.27 3.60
CA LEU A 27 8.96 -0.04 4.28
C LEU A 27 9.99 -0.21 5.40
N SER A 28 11.16 0.42 5.31
CA SER A 28 12.16 0.44 6.37
C SER A 28 11.65 1.04 7.68
N ASN A 29 10.75 2.03 7.61
CA ASN A 29 10.19 2.67 8.79
C ASN A 29 9.08 1.85 9.44
N LEU A 30 8.64 0.77 8.78
CA LEU A 30 7.60 -0.14 9.27
C LEU A 30 8.19 -1.46 9.78
N GLN A 31 9.52 -1.59 9.82
CA GLN A 31 10.16 -2.79 10.31
C GLN A 31 9.80 -3.04 11.78
N ASN A 32 9.34 -4.26 12.06
CA ASN A 32 8.85 -4.71 13.36
C ASN A 32 7.60 -3.96 13.87
N CYS A 33 6.89 -3.25 13.00
CA CYS A 33 5.60 -2.65 13.34
C CYS A 33 4.45 -3.60 12.96
N GLU A 34 3.51 -3.82 13.90
CA GLU A 34 2.19 -4.37 13.58
C GLU A 34 1.35 -3.28 12.93
N ILE A 35 0.83 -3.55 11.74
CA ILE A 35 -0.06 -2.66 11.00
C ILE A 35 -1.38 -3.38 10.70
N THR A 36 -2.45 -2.61 10.53
CA THR A 36 -3.69 -3.11 9.93
C THR A 36 -3.72 -2.68 8.47
N VAL A 37 -3.62 -3.64 7.54
CA VAL A 37 -3.81 -3.38 6.11
C VAL A 37 -5.30 -3.22 5.83
N LEU A 38 -5.66 -2.06 5.27
CA LEU A 38 -7.06 -1.65 5.09
C LEU A 38 -7.58 -1.96 3.68
N ASP A 39 -6.80 -1.59 2.68
CA ASP A 39 -7.12 -1.72 1.26
C ASP A 39 -5.81 -1.60 0.47
N PHE A 40 -5.81 -1.99 -0.80
CA PHE A 40 -4.68 -1.79 -1.69
C PHE A 40 -5.13 -1.63 -3.14
N GLU A 41 -4.26 -1.05 -3.94
CA GLU A 41 -4.48 -0.88 -5.38
C GLU A 41 -3.29 -1.42 -6.16
N THR A 42 -3.57 -2.02 -7.32
CA THR A 42 -2.60 -2.79 -8.10
C THR A 42 -2.19 -2.08 -9.38
N GLU A 43 -1.10 -2.56 -9.99
CA GLU A 43 -0.62 -2.10 -11.29
C GLU A 43 -0.34 -0.58 -11.34
N ILE A 44 0.06 0.01 -10.20
CA ILE A 44 0.30 1.45 -10.10
C ILE A 44 1.64 1.79 -10.74
N LYS A 45 1.58 2.68 -11.75
CA LYS A 45 2.76 3.33 -12.30
C LYS A 45 3.28 4.39 -11.35
N THR A 46 4.56 4.29 -11.02
CA THR A 46 5.29 5.22 -10.15
C THR A 46 6.52 5.73 -10.89
N LYS A 47 7.17 6.78 -10.36
CA LYS A 47 8.41 7.31 -10.95
C LYS A 47 9.52 6.26 -11.05
N GLU A 48 9.53 5.28 -10.15
CA GLU A 48 10.55 4.24 -10.09
C GLU A 48 10.21 3.01 -10.94
N GLY A 49 9.10 2.99 -11.70
CA GLY A 49 8.62 1.83 -12.47
C GLY A 49 7.13 1.49 -12.33
N GLU A 50 6.72 0.46 -13.06
CA GLU A 50 5.33 0.01 -13.25
C GLU A 50 4.99 -1.24 -12.43
N GLY A 51 3.72 -1.67 -12.44
CA GLY A 51 3.28 -2.91 -11.80
C GLY A 51 3.31 -2.89 -10.26
N ARG A 52 3.56 -1.74 -9.62
CA ARG A 52 3.69 -1.65 -8.16
C ARG A 52 2.34 -1.66 -7.46
N TYR A 53 2.33 -2.14 -6.22
CA TYR A 53 1.13 -2.12 -5.39
C TYR A 53 1.25 -0.97 -4.40
N VAL A 54 0.15 -0.23 -4.21
CA VAL A 54 0.04 0.78 -3.15
C VAL A 54 -0.88 0.22 -2.09
N VAL A 55 -0.36 0.06 -0.88
CA VAL A 55 -1.09 -0.54 0.24
C VAL A 55 -1.43 0.54 1.24
N GLN A 56 -2.72 0.70 1.53
CA GLN A 56 -3.21 1.55 2.62
C GLN A 56 -3.22 0.75 3.91
N TYR A 57 -2.68 1.35 4.96
CA TYR A 57 -2.63 0.73 6.28
C TYR A 57 -2.96 1.73 7.38
N GLU A 58 -3.25 1.21 8.56
CA GLU A 58 -3.37 1.96 9.80
C GLU A 58 -2.33 1.48 10.81
N LEU A 59 -1.67 2.43 11.47
CA LEU A 59 -0.74 2.21 12.56
C LEU A 59 -1.07 3.20 13.68
N ASN A 60 -1.38 2.69 14.87
CA ASN A 60 -1.73 3.51 16.04
C ASN A 60 -2.87 4.52 15.75
N GLY A 61 -3.89 4.11 14.99
CA GLY A 61 -5.02 4.97 14.59
C GLY A 61 -4.73 5.96 13.46
N ALA A 62 -3.48 6.03 12.98
CA ALA A 62 -3.10 6.89 11.87
C ALA A 62 -3.04 6.11 10.55
N LYS A 63 -3.78 6.58 9.54
CA LYS A 63 -3.80 5.99 8.19
C LYS A 63 -2.68 6.55 7.33
N ALA A 64 -1.91 5.65 6.72
CA ALA A 64 -0.84 5.96 5.79
C ALA A 64 -0.82 4.94 4.64
N LYS A 65 0.16 5.04 3.75
CA LYS A 65 0.35 4.07 2.67
C LYS A 65 1.81 3.72 2.49
N PHE A 66 2.11 2.53 2.00
CA PHE A 66 3.43 2.17 1.49
C PHE A 66 3.30 1.62 0.07
N ILE A 67 4.43 1.51 -0.62
CA ILE A 67 4.52 0.93 -1.95
C ILE A 67 5.35 -0.33 -1.86
N THR A 68 4.89 -1.42 -2.49
CA THR A 68 5.67 -2.65 -2.61
C THR A 68 5.75 -3.10 -4.06
N ASN A 69 6.92 -3.64 -4.41
CA ASN A 69 7.12 -4.39 -5.65
C ASN A 69 7.57 -5.83 -5.38
N SER A 70 7.48 -6.30 -4.14
CA SER A 70 7.82 -7.68 -3.77
C SER A 70 6.76 -8.63 -4.30
N GLU A 71 7.15 -9.60 -5.13
CA GLU A 71 6.24 -10.63 -5.67
C GLU A 71 5.53 -11.41 -4.56
N GLU A 72 6.25 -11.71 -3.48
CA GLU A 72 5.73 -12.41 -2.31
C GLU A 72 4.63 -11.61 -1.60
N MET A 73 4.88 -10.33 -1.32
CA MET A 73 3.87 -9.47 -0.69
C MET A 73 2.65 -9.28 -1.60
N LYS A 74 2.86 -9.14 -2.92
CA LYS A 74 1.76 -9.03 -3.89
C LYS A 74 0.90 -10.29 -3.89
N SER A 75 1.52 -11.46 -3.98
CA SER A 75 0.81 -12.74 -3.95
C SER A 75 -0.03 -12.91 -2.70
N ILE A 76 0.48 -12.53 -1.53
CA ILE A 76 -0.27 -12.57 -0.26
C ILE A 76 -1.47 -11.61 -0.30
N LEU A 77 -1.27 -10.37 -0.78
CA LEU A 77 -2.36 -9.39 -0.89
C LEU A 77 -3.46 -9.88 -1.84
N ASP A 78 -3.07 -10.46 -2.98
CA ASP A 78 -4.02 -11.04 -3.94
C ASP A 78 -4.82 -12.19 -3.33
N GLN A 79 -4.16 -13.12 -2.63
CA GLN A 79 -4.84 -14.20 -1.91
C GLN A 79 -5.84 -13.67 -0.87
N ILE A 80 -5.45 -12.66 -0.08
CA ILE A 80 -6.34 -12.04 0.91
C ILE A 80 -7.54 -11.35 0.24
N ARG A 81 -7.34 -10.71 -0.90
CA ARG A 81 -8.43 -10.10 -1.69
C ARG A 81 -9.40 -11.16 -2.22
N GLU A 82 -8.90 -12.30 -2.68
CA GLU A 82 -9.73 -13.44 -3.12
C GLU A 82 -10.54 -14.04 -1.97
N LEU A 83 -9.93 -14.15 -0.79
CA LEU A 83 -10.59 -14.61 0.44
C LEU A 83 -11.57 -13.57 1.03
N LYS A 84 -11.51 -12.30 0.56
CA LYS A 84 -12.30 -11.17 1.08
C LYS A 84 -12.06 -10.88 2.57
N GLU A 85 -10.82 -11.08 3.02
CA GLU A 85 -10.39 -10.93 4.42
C GLU A 85 -9.76 -9.55 4.73
N LEU A 86 -10.07 -8.53 3.93
CA LEU A 86 -9.70 -7.15 4.25
C LEU A 86 -10.72 -6.54 5.24
N PRO A 87 -10.28 -5.81 6.28
CA PRO A 87 -8.89 -5.54 6.65
C PRO A 87 -8.23 -6.68 7.45
N PHE A 88 -6.91 -6.83 7.35
CA PHE A 88 -6.14 -7.81 8.13
C PHE A 88 -4.96 -7.17 8.88
N LYS A 89 -4.51 -7.81 9.96
CA LYS A 89 -3.32 -7.41 10.70
C LYS A 89 -2.10 -8.20 10.23
N ALA A 90 -0.95 -7.53 10.16
CA ALA A 90 0.34 -8.18 9.91
C ALA A 90 1.49 -7.39 10.52
N THR A 91 2.57 -8.08 10.86
CA THR A 91 3.84 -7.44 11.21
C THR A 91 4.75 -7.39 10.00
N ILE A 92 5.32 -6.22 9.68
CA ILE A 92 6.32 -6.13 8.61
C ILE A 92 7.69 -6.51 9.18
N ARG A 93 8.34 -7.52 8.59
CA ARG A 93 9.70 -7.92 8.97
C ARG A 93 10.65 -7.74 7.80
N GLN A 94 11.89 -7.39 8.12
CA GLN A 94 12.99 -7.48 7.18
C GLN A 94 13.59 -8.88 7.26
N GLN A 95 13.81 -9.51 6.11
CA GLN A 95 14.41 -10.84 6.00
C GLN A 95 15.61 -10.78 5.06
N ALA A 96 16.67 -11.51 5.39
CA ALA A 96 17.78 -11.72 4.48
C ALA A 96 17.29 -12.43 3.21
N PHE A 97 17.69 -11.89 2.06
CA PHE A 97 17.45 -12.45 0.74
C PHE A 97 18.83 -12.62 0.09
N GLY A 98 19.08 -13.75 -0.56
CA GLY A 98 20.42 -14.22 -0.95
C GLY A 98 21.40 -13.15 -1.47
N GLN A 99 22.70 -13.41 -1.32
CA GLN A 99 23.79 -12.50 -1.71
C GLN A 99 23.78 -11.15 -0.96
N GLY A 100 23.51 -11.17 0.35
CA GLY A 100 23.62 -9.98 1.22
C GLY A 100 22.51 -8.93 1.02
N LYS A 101 21.44 -9.27 0.30
CA LYS A 101 20.28 -8.39 0.11
C LYS A 101 19.26 -8.60 1.23
N THR A 102 18.32 -7.67 1.35
CA THR A 102 17.19 -7.81 2.27
C THR A 102 15.89 -7.54 1.55
N LYS A 103 14.83 -8.22 1.99
CA LYS A 103 13.45 -8.00 1.55
C LYS A 103 12.56 -7.71 2.75
N TYR A 104 11.37 -7.17 2.49
CA TYR A 104 10.33 -7.03 3.50
C TYR A 104 9.22 -8.04 3.23
N VAL A 105 8.67 -8.60 4.31
CA VAL A 105 7.62 -9.63 4.28
C VAL A 105 6.55 -9.32 5.32
N PHE A 106 5.34 -9.85 5.10
CA PHE A 106 4.30 -9.92 6.12
C PHE A 106 4.51 -11.18 6.96
N VAL A 107 4.39 -11.05 8.28
CA VAL A 107 4.45 -12.14 9.27
C VAL A 107 3.28 -12.03 10.22
#